data_AF-A0A349SB93-F1
#
_entry.id   AF-A0A349SB93-F1
#
_cell.length_a   1.000
_cell.length_b   1.000
_cell.length_c   1.000
_cell.angle_alpha   90.00
_cell.angle_beta   90.00
_cell.angle_gamma   90.00
#
_symmetry.space_group_name_H-M   'P 1'
#
loop_
_entity.id
_entity.type
_entity.pdbx_description
1 polymer ?
#
loop_
_entity_poly.entity_id
_entity_poly.type
_entity_poly.pdbx_seq_one_letter_code
_entity_poly.pdbx_strand_id
1 'polypeptide(L)'
;MQAMDQWFDEVADLRKQFDFVPSWRVDDVMISFACKDGGVGPHFDNYDVFLLQGQGQRKWRLGQRCDDLTPLRKGAQLRLLESFETCEEFILNPGDALYVPPRVAHWGVSLDDSLCYSIGFRAPSHSEMIEGFSDFLIRSSASSHRFEDPSIDLPVDPALIQQSSLVDSFNMLRAKLDNEPLFQQWFGCHVTQPKYPELIVQIDRGSAKRVGKELKLADIVRHNPSSRFAYMINSDITATSGGGGETQSAASANAYPVTLFVDGNAAEFDACDAQSIRRLCDPRPIEKRELKSMLSIESIKELLAQLVVQGSLVIE
;
A
#
# COMPACT_ATOMS: atom_id res chain seq x y z
N MET A 1 0.59 -20.04 -2.70
CA MET A 1 0.30 -19.15 -3.85
C MET A 1 0.05 -17.76 -3.32
N GLN A 2 0.66 -16.74 -3.93
CA GLN A 2 0.53 -15.34 -3.53
C GLN A 2 -0.71 -14.71 -4.16
N ALA A 3 -1.22 -13.62 -3.56
CA ALA A 3 -2.29 -12.76 -4.10
C ALA A 3 -3.51 -13.50 -4.66
N MET A 4 -4.00 -14.50 -3.93
CA MET A 4 -5.16 -15.31 -4.33
C MET A 4 -6.45 -14.49 -4.32
N ASP A 5 -6.50 -13.40 -3.56
CA ASP A 5 -7.58 -12.42 -3.56
C ASP A 5 -7.76 -11.70 -4.90
N GLN A 6 -6.78 -11.76 -5.81
CA GLN A 6 -6.92 -11.17 -7.15
C GLN A 6 -7.63 -12.09 -8.14
N TRP A 7 -7.69 -13.39 -7.84
CA TRP A 7 -8.18 -14.41 -8.77
C TRP A 7 -9.53 -15.00 -8.37
N PHE A 8 -9.88 -14.90 -7.08
CA PHE A 8 -11.09 -15.49 -6.52
C PHE A 8 -11.80 -14.47 -5.64
N ASP A 9 -13.02 -14.11 -6.03
CA ASP A 9 -13.84 -13.12 -5.32
C ASP A 9 -14.13 -13.58 -3.87
N GLU A 10 -14.27 -14.88 -3.64
CA GLU A 10 -14.48 -15.46 -2.31
C GLU A 10 -13.27 -15.27 -1.39
N VAL A 11 -12.06 -15.21 -1.96
CA VAL A 11 -10.83 -14.91 -1.19
C VAL A 11 -10.72 -13.41 -0.97
N ALA A 12 -11.09 -12.58 -1.96
CA ALA A 12 -11.15 -11.13 -1.81
C ALA A 12 -12.11 -10.71 -0.69
N ASP A 13 -13.21 -11.43 -0.52
CA ASP A 13 -14.20 -11.20 0.54
C ASP A 13 -13.63 -11.34 1.95
N LEU A 14 -12.57 -12.13 2.16
CA LEU A 14 -11.89 -12.21 3.45
C LEU A 14 -11.34 -10.84 3.89
N ARG A 15 -10.91 -9.99 2.95
CA ARG A 15 -10.39 -8.66 3.26
C ARG A 15 -11.42 -7.74 3.90
N LYS A 16 -12.72 -7.99 3.66
CA LYS A 16 -13.82 -7.24 4.28
C LYS A 16 -13.87 -7.43 5.81
N GLN A 17 -13.29 -8.52 6.33
CA GLN A 17 -13.19 -8.76 7.77
C GLN A 17 -12.05 -7.98 8.43
N PHE A 18 -11.21 -7.28 7.65
CA PHE A 18 -10.05 -6.52 8.10
C PHE A 18 -10.18 -5.01 7.84
N ASP A 19 -11.42 -4.51 7.72
CA ASP A 19 -11.73 -3.09 7.49
C ASP A 19 -11.36 -2.18 8.69
N PHE A 20 -11.02 -2.77 9.83
CA PHE A 20 -10.41 -2.09 10.97
C PHE A 20 -8.96 -1.66 10.73
N VAL A 21 -8.31 -2.14 9.67
CA VAL A 21 -6.98 -1.69 9.22
C VAL A 21 -7.13 -0.83 7.97
N PRO A 22 -6.39 0.30 7.84
CA PRO A 22 -6.41 1.09 6.63
C PRO A 22 -6.10 0.26 5.38
N SER A 23 -6.93 0.37 4.34
CA SER A 23 -6.84 -0.46 3.12
C SER A 23 -5.46 -0.42 2.46
N TRP A 24 -4.76 0.72 2.52
CA TRP A 24 -3.43 0.89 1.96
C TRP A 24 -2.34 0.05 2.68
N ARG A 25 -2.58 -0.36 3.94
CA ARG A 25 -1.69 -1.25 4.71
C ARG A 25 -1.90 -2.73 4.40
N VAL A 26 -3.07 -3.14 3.91
CA VAL A 26 -3.34 -4.53 3.54
C VAL A 26 -2.64 -4.83 2.21
N ASP A 27 -1.79 -5.84 2.14
CA ASP A 27 -1.08 -6.20 0.91
C ASP A 27 -1.93 -7.14 0.04
N ASP A 28 -2.00 -8.41 0.43
CA ASP A 28 -2.69 -9.48 -0.30
C ASP A 28 -3.09 -10.65 0.61
N VAL A 29 -3.77 -11.64 0.05
CA VAL A 29 -4.07 -12.93 0.71
C VAL A 29 -3.27 -14.04 0.05
N MET A 30 -2.29 -14.57 0.78
CA MET A 30 -1.50 -15.74 0.40
C MET A 30 -2.15 -17.01 0.93
N ILE A 31 -2.28 -18.05 0.10
CA ILE A 31 -2.82 -19.34 0.52
C ILE A 31 -1.73 -20.40 0.45
N SER A 32 -1.55 -21.14 1.54
CA SER A 32 -0.63 -22.27 1.61
C SER A 32 -1.38 -23.57 1.88
N PHE A 33 -1.12 -24.59 1.06
CA PHE A 33 -1.46 -25.97 1.34
C PHE A 33 -0.23 -26.70 1.88
N ALA A 34 -0.41 -27.52 2.91
CA ALA A 34 0.64 -28.37 3.44
C ALA A 34 0.06 -29.72 3.85
N CYS A 35 0.71 -30.81 3.42
CA CYS A 35 0.44 -32.13 3.99
C CYS A 35 0.96 -32.20 5.43
N LYS A 36 0.59 -33.25 6.15
CA LYS A 36 1.11 -33.55 7.49
C LYS A 36 2.64 -33.39 7.56
N ASP A 37 3.10 -32.75 8.64
CA ASP A 37 4.49 -32.37 8.93
C ASP A 37 5.10 -31.33 7.96
N GLY A 38 4.33 -30.84 6.99
CA GLY A 38 4.73 -29.79 6.06
C GLY A 38 4.71 -28.39 6.69
N GLY A 39 5.63 -27.55 6.23
CA GLY A 39 5.77 -26.16 6.64
C GLY A 39 6.96 -25.48 5.94
N VAL A 40 7.10 -24.17 6.13
CA VAL A 40 8.22 -23.40 5.53
C VAL A 40 9.47 -23.36 6.41
N GLY A 41 9.36 -23.78 7.67
CA GLY A 41 10.41 -23.68 8.68
C GLY A 41 10.33 -22.41 9.53
N PRO A 42 11.20 -22.28 10.55
CA PRO A 42 11.21 -21.12 11.44
C PRO A 42 11.77 -19.88 10.72
N HIS A 43 11.01 -18.79 10.73
CA HIS A 43 11.36 -17.53 10.07
C HIS A 43 10.70 -16.35 10.79
N PHE A 44 10.95 -15.14 10.31
CA PHE A 44 10.25 -13.93 10.72
C PHE A 44 10.01 -13.06 9.49
N ASP A 45 8.98 -12.23 9.57
CA ASP A 45 8.62 -11.27 8.53
C ASP A 45 8.74 -9.84 9.05
N ASN A 46 8.89 -8.87 8.14
CA ASN A 46 8.94 -7.45 8.50
C ASN A 46 7.57 -6.77 8.49
N TYR A 47 6.51 -7.55 8.33
CA TYR A 47 5.13 -7.07 8.26
C TYR A 47 4.25 -7.77 9.28
N ASP A 48 3.13 -7.13 9.58
CA ASP A 48 2.01 -7.75 10.27
C ASP A 48 1.43 -8.88 9.41
N VAL A 49 0.91 -9.93 10.02
CA VAL A 49 0.14 -10.97 9.32
C VAL A 49 -0.93 -11.57 10.22
N PHE A 50 -2.11 -11.83 9.66
CA PHE A 50 -3.08 -12.76 10.26
C PHE A 50 -3.01 -14.11 9.55
N LEU A 51 -2.77 -15.16 10.32
CA LEU A 51 -2.75 -16.54 9.89
C LEU A 51 -4.13 -17.16 10.21
N LEU A 52 -5.02 -17.13 9.22
CA LEU A 52 -6.36 -17.70 9.33
C LEU A 52 -6.32 -19.18 8.90
N GLN A 53 -6.67 -20.06 9.82
CA GLN A 53 -6.70 -21.48 9.56
C GLN A 53 -7.98 -21.85 8.79
N GLY A 54 -7.79 -22.43 7.61
CA GLY A 54 -8.85 -22.99 6.78
C GLY A 54 -9.05 -24.47 7.10
N GLN A 55 -9.01 -25.32 6.09
CA GLN A 55 -9.10 -26.78 6.27
C GLN A 55 -7.94 -27.31 7.12
N GLY A 56 -8.21 -28.37 7.91
CA GLY A 56 -7.20 -29.07 8.68
C GLY A 56 -6.69 -28.28 9.88
N GLN A 57 -5.60 -28.74 10.48
CA GLN A 57 -4.99 -28.16 11.68
C GLN A 57 -3.52 -27.85 11.47
N ARG A 58 -3.09 -26.70 12.02
CA ARG A 58 -1.67 -26.33 12.09
C ARG A 58 -1.25 -26.02 13.51
N LYS A 59 -0.09 -26.55 13.85
CA LYS A 59 0.63 -26.20 15.06
C LYS A 59 1.53 -25.01 14.78
N TRP A 60 1.22 -23.88 15.40
CA TRP A 60 1.99 -22.65 15.29
C TRP A 60 2.79 -22.41 16.57
N ARG A 61 4.06 -22.06 16.41
CA ARG A 61 4.92 -21.60 17.50
C ARG A 61 5.32 -20.16 17.23
N LEU A 62 5.23 -19.32 18.25
CA LEU A 62 5.80 -17.98 18.26
C LEU A 62 7.06 -17.99 19.13
N GLY A 63 8.03 -17.18 18.75
CA GLY A 63 9.34 -17.14 19.39
C GLY A 63 9.87 -15.72 19.58
N GLN A 64 11.19 -15.62 19.57
CA GLN A 64 11.92 -14.39 19.84
C GLN A 64 11.62 -13.26 18.84
N ARG A 65 11.87 -12.01 19.25
CA ARG A 65 11.97 -10.89 18.30
C ARG A 65 13.28 -10.96 17.53
N CYS A 66 13.18 -10.68 16.23
CA CYS A 66 14.27 -10.73 15.28
C CYS A 66 14.57 -9.33 14.71
N ASP A 67 15.72 -9.21 14.06
CA ASP A 67 16.22 -8.03 13.40
C ASP A 67 17.26 -8.40 12.33
N ASP A 68 17.91 -7.40 11.74
CA ASP A 68 18.90 -7.59 10.68
C ASP A 68 20.19 -8.29 11.15
N LEU A 69 20.42 -8.39 12.47
CA LEU A 69 21.56 -9.09 13.06
C LEU A 69 21.22 -10.52 13.45
N THR A 70 19.95 -10.93 13.31
CA THR A 70 19.49 -12.27 13.69
C THR A 70 20.13 -13.34 12.79
N PRO A 71 20.82 -14.34 13.35
CA PRO A 71 21.49 -15.37 12.56
C PRO A 71 20.53 -16.21 11.72
N LEU A 72 20.81 -16.31 10.42
CA LEU A 72 20.06 -17.11 9.47
C LEU A 72 20.89 -18.32 9.01
N ARG A 73 20.21 -19.42 8.69
CA ARG A 73 20.85 -20.63 8.13
C ARG A 73 21.53 -20.31 6.81
N LYS A 74 22.84 -20.56 6.75
CA LYS A 74 23.64 -20.41 5.53
C LYS A 74 23.25 -21.48 4.50
N GLY A 75 23.18 -21.08 3.23
CA GLY A 75 22.93 -21.99 2.10
C GLY A 75 21.48 -22.42 1.91
N ALA A 76 20.54 -21.94 2.73
CA ALA A 76 19.12 -22.10 2.47
C ALA A 76 18.65 -21.10 1.40
N GLN A 77 17.77 -21.54 0.48
CA GLN A 77 17.12 -20.64 -0.47
C GLN A 77 16.08 -19.73 0.21
N LEU A 78 15.60 -20.13 1.39
CA LEU A 78 14.66 -19.40 2.24
C LEU A 78 15.41 -18.77 3.43
N ARG A 79 14.92 -17.61 3.90
CA ARG A 79 15.45 -16.93 5.10
C ARG A 79 14.98 -17.65 6.37
N LEU A 80 15.66 -18.74 6.71
CA LEU A 80 15.34 -19.54 7.89
C LEU A 80 16.23 -19.16 9.06
N LEU A 81 15.64 -19.12 10.26
CA LEU A 81 16.37 -18.88 11.50
C LEU A 81 17.35 -20.03 11.80
N GLU A 82 18.56 -19.67 12.22
CA GLU A 82 19.55 -20.65 12.67
C GLU A 82 19.08 -21.35 13.95
N SER A 83 18.58 -20.57 14.93
CA SER A 83 17.97 -21.03 16.17
C SER A 83 16.57 -20.46 16.36
N PHE A 84 15.69 -21.24 16.99
CA PHE A 84 14.32 -20.84 17.29
C PHE A 84 13.99 -21.18 18.73
N GLU A 85 13.57 -20.18 19.51
CA GLU A 85 13.17 -20.33 20.90
C GLU A 85 11.65 -20.19 20.98
N THR A 86 10.95 -21.27 21.35
CA THR A 86 9.49 -21.22 21.45
C THR A 86 9.08 -20.49 22.72
N CYS A 87 8.35 -19.39 22.57
CA CYS A 87 7.74 -18.65 23.66
C CYS A 87 6.28 -19.08 23.87
N GLU A 88 5.54 -19.21 22.76
CA GLU A 88 4.12 -19.58 22.77
C GLU A 88 3.84 -20.63 21.69
N GLU A 89 2.81 -21.44 21.93
CA GLU A 89 2.45 -22.54 21.06
C GLU A 89 0.92 -22.71 21.01
N PHE A 90 0.40 -22.85 19.79
CA PHE A 90 -1.03 -22.95 19.51
C PHE A 90 -1.28 -24.07 18.50
N ILE A 91 -2.43 -24.73 18.62
CA ILE A 91 -2.99 -25.57 17.55
C ILE A 91 -4.23 -24.84 17.05
N LEU A 92 -4.17 -24.37 15.81
CA LEU A 92 -5.29 -23.69 15.16
C LEU A 92 -6.19 -24.72 14.49
N ASN A 93 -7.49 -24.57 14.71
CA ASN A 93 -8.58 -25.28 14.05
C ASN A 93 -9.18 -24.41 12.94
N PRO A 94 -9.96 -24.99 12.01
CA PRO A 94 -10.68 -24.21 11.00
C PRO A 94 -11.48 -23.05 11.63
N GLY A 95 -11.21 -21.83 11.18
CA GLY A 95 -11.82 -20.59 11.69
C GLY A 95 -11.00 -19.85 12.74
N ASP A 96 -9.99 -20.49 13.35
CA ASP A 96 -9.07 -19.81 14.26
C ASP A 96 -8.13 -18.88 13.48
N ALA A 97 -7.80 -17.73 14.06
CA ALA A 97 -6.86 -16.77 13.50
C ALA A 97 -5.75 -16.44 14.51
N LEU A 98 -4.50 -16.47 14.05
CA LEU A 98 -3.33 -16.04 14.82
C LEU A 98 -2.75 -14.77 14.21
N TYR A 99 -2.72 -13.69 14.99
CA TYR A 99 -1.99 -12.48 14.62
C TYR A 99 -0.51 -12.63 14.98
N VAL A 100 0.38 -12.30 14.03
CA VAL A 100 1.82 -12.22 14.26
C VAL A 100 2.29 -10.81 13.90
N PRO A 101 2.82 -10.04 14.87
CA PRO A 101 3.34 -8.72 14.60
C PRO A 101 4.69 -8.79 13.89
N PRO A 102 5.16 -7.67 13.28
CA PRO A 102 6.45 -7.62 12.61
C PRO A 102 7.58 -8.11 13.49
N ARG A 103 8.47 -8.87 12.86
CA ARG A 103 9.73 -9.38 13.42
C ARG A 103 9.59 -10.36 14.57
N VAL A 104 8.40 -10.89 14.82
CA VAL A 104 8.23 -12.03 15.72
C VAL A 104 8.52 -13.32 14.95
N ALA A 105 9.46 -14.11 15.47
CA ALA A 105 9.76 -15.42 14.93
C ALA A 105 8.52 -16.30 15.01
N HIS A 106 8.21 -17.01 13.94
CA HIS A 106 7.09 -17.94 13.91
C HIS A 106 7.40 -19.19 13.09
N TRP A 107 6.77 -20.30 13.47
CA TRP A 107 6.99 -21.59 12.86
C TRP A 107 5.72 -22.44 12.87
N GLY A 108 5.12 -22.59 11.68
CA GLY A 108 3.93 -23.40 11.46
C GLY A 108 4.27 -24.77 10.90
N VAL A 109 3.69 -25.82 11.48
CA VAL A 109 3.78 -27.20 11.01
C VAL A 109 2.38 -27.80 10.93
N SER A 110 2.06 -28.39 9.79
CA SER A 110 0.76 -29.04 9.56
C SER A 110 0.62 -30.33 10.36
N LEU A 111 -0.53 -30.53 11.01
CA LEU A 111 -0.83 -31.79 11.72
C LEU A 111 -1.56 -32.81 10.83
N ASP A 112 -2.23 -32.31 9.79
CA ASP A 112 -2.94 -33.05 8.75
C ASP A 112 -2.77 -32.32 7.39
N ASP A 113 -3.56 -32.66 6.38
CA ASP A 113 -3.63 -31.90 5.14
C ASP A 113 -4.41 -30.60 5.38
N SER A 114 -3.71 -29.47 5.36
CA SER A 114 -4.25 -28.19 5.82
C SER A 114 -4.06 -27.01 4.87
N LEU A 115 -5.00 -26.07 4.95
CA LEU A 115 -4.98 -24.78 4.28
C LEU A 115 -4.82 -23.65 5.31
N CYS A 116 -3.93 -22.71 5.04
CA CYS A 116 -3.79 -21.48 5.82
C CYS A 116 -3.84 -20.29 4.88
N TYR A 117 -4.65 -19.31 5.24
CA TYR A 117 -4.83 -18.03 4.56
C TYR A 117 -4.05 -16.99 5.35
N SER A 118 -2.98 -16.48 4.76
CA SER A 118 -2.15 -15.43 5.34
C SER A 118 -2.59 -14.09 4.77
N ILE A 119 -3.23 -13.27 5.61
CA ILE A 119 -3.60 -11.90 5.28
C ILE A 119 -2.39 -11.03 5.65
N GLY A 120 -1.60 -10.71 4.62
CA GLY A 120 -0.36 -9.96 4.76
C GLY A 120 -0.62 -8.46 4.76
N PHE A 121 0.21 -7.72 5.50
CA PHE A 121 0.24 -6.28 5.46
C PHE A 121 1.56 -5.81 4.85
N ARG A 122 1.62 -4.53 4.50
CA ARG A 122 2.83 -3.88 4.01
C ARG A 122 3.11 -2.62 4.80
N ALA A 123 4.39 -2.34 4.97
CA ALA A 123 4.90 -1.10 5.53
C ALA A 123 6.27 -0.83 4.87
N PRO A 124 6.44 0.28 4.14
CA PRO A 124 7.72 0.58 3.52
C PRO A 124 8.77 0.84 4.61
N SER A 125 9.96 0.28 4.41
CA SER A 125 11.15 0.53 5.21
C SER A 125 11.66 1.97 5.02
N HIS A 126 12.48 2.45 5.94
CA HIS A 126 13.13 3.77 5.79
C HIS A 126 13.96 3.87 4.51
N SER A 127 14.65 2.80 4.12
CA SER A 127 15.42 2.76 2.87
C SER A 127 14.53 2.89 1.64
N GLU A 128 13.42 2.15 1.59
CA GLU A 128 12.43 2.27 0.50
C GLU A 128 11.81 3.66 0.45
N MET A 129 11.57 4.30 1.60
CA MET A 129 11.06 5.67 1.64
C MET A 129 12.09 6.68 1.14
N ILE A 130 13.36 6.56 1.53
CA ILE A 130 14.43 7.44 1.06
C ILE A 130 14.62 7.29 -0.45
N GLU A 131 14.73 6.06 -0.94
CA GLU A 131 14.91 5.77 -2.36
C GLU A 131 13.73 6.27 -3.18
N GLY A 132 12.51 5.86 -2.82
CA GLY A 132 11.31 6.20 -3.57
C GLY A 132 11.04 7.70 -3.60
N PHE A 133 11.21 8.41 -2.47
CA PHE A 133 10.98 9.85 -2.43
C PHE A 133 12.07 10.60 -3.20
N SER A 134 13.32 10.15 -3.12
CA SER A 134 14.41 10.72 -3.93
C SER A 134 14.13 10.59 -5.43
N ASP A 135 13.71 9.41 -5.88
CA ASP A 135 13.33 9.17 -7.27
C ASP A 135 12.17 10.07 -7.72
N PHE A 136 11.19 10.28 -6.84
CA PHE A 136 10.07 11.18 -7.11
C PHE A 136 10.52 12.63 -7.29
N LEU A 137 11.40 13.13 -6.42
CA LEU A 137 11.98 14.48 -6.54
C LEU A 137 12.87 14.62 -7.79
N ILE A 138 13.58 13.56 -8.19
CA ILE A 138 14.43 13.58 -9.38
C ILE A 138 13.60 13.79 -10.65
N ARG A 139 12.42 13.17 -10.76
CA ARG A 139 11.55 13.28 -11.95
C ARG A 139 11.09 14.71 -12.25
N SER A 140 10.96 15.56 -11.23
CA SER A 140 10.59 16.98 -11.38
C SER A 140 11.80 17.92 -11.36
N SER A 141 13.01 17.40 -11.14
CA SER A 141 14.22 18.23 -11.04
C SER A 141 14.75 18.65 -12.42
N ALA A 142 15.10 19.94 -12.56
CA ALA A 142 15.78 20.40 -13.76
C ALA A 142 17.27 20.02 -13.72
N SER A 143 17.77 19.42 -14.80
CA SER A 143 19.17 18.99 -14.94
C SER A 143 20.19 20.15 -14.95
N SER A 144 19.71 21.39 -15.03
CA SER A 144 20.51 22.62 -14.96
C SER A 144 20.95 22.96 -13.53
N HIS A 145 20.21 22.55 -12.50
CA HIS A 145 20.59 22.80 -11.12
C HIS A 145 21.79 21.92 -10.74
N ARG A 146 22.94 22.54 -10.52
CA ARG A 146 24.20 21.87 -10.17
C ARG A 146 24.78 22.48 -8.91
N PHE A 147 25.74 21.77 -8.32
CA PHE A 147 26.61 22.36 -7.32
C PHE A 147 27.31 23.58 -7.93
N GLU A 148 27.27 24.70 -7.21
CA GLU A 148 28.02 25.92 -7.53
C GLU A 148 29.01 26.16 -6.41
N ASP A 149 30.28 26.36 -6.76
CA ASP A 149 31.31 26.70 -5.77
C ASP A 149 31.02 28.11 -5.24
N PRO A 150 30.74 28.29 -3.93
CA PRO A 150 30.45 29.59 -3.38
C PRO A 150 31.68 30.52 -3.35
N SER A 151 32.89 29.96 -3.49
CA SER A 151 34.13 30.72 -3.48
C SER A 151 34.56 31.14 -4.88
N ILE A 152 34.98 32.39 -5.02
CA ILE A 152 35.59 32.93 -6.26
C ILE A 152 37.12 33.03 -6.09
N ASP A 153 37.64 32.83 -4.88
CA ASP A 153 39.06 32.95 -4.57
C ASP A 153 39.85 31.72 -5.02
N LEU A 154 41.13 31.93 -5.36
CA LEU A 154 42.05 30.84 -5.71
C LEU A 154 42.30 29.94 -4.49
N PRO A 155 42.25 28.60 -4.65
CA PRO A 155 42.48 27.69 -3.55
C PRO A 155 43.95 27.74 -3.09
N VAL A 156 44.16 27.79 -1.77
CA VAL A 156 45.50 27.69 -1.16
C VAL A 156 46.00 26.25 -1.21
N ASP A 157 45.11 25.27 -1.00
CA ASP A 157 45.37 23.84 -1.16
C ASP A 157 44.30 23.26 -2.10
N PRO A 158 44.65 22.88 -3.34
CA PRO A 158 43.67 22.39 -4.33
C PRO A 158 43.09 21.01 -4.00
N ALA A 159 43.68 20.27 -3.04
CA ALA A 159 43.15 18.97 -2.61
C ALA A 159 42.16 19.11 -1.43
N LEU A 160 42.08 20.28 -0.80
CA LEU A 160 41.24 20.52 0.36
C LEU A 160 39.78 20.79 -0.05
N ILE A 161 38.86 19.90 0.34
CA ILE A 161 37.42 20.20 0.32
C ILE A 161 37.11 21.03 1.56
N GLN A 162 36.87 22.32 1.40
CA GLN A 162 36.45 23.15 2.52
C GLN A 162 35.02 22.80 2.94
N GLN A 163 34.83 22.50 4.22
CA GLN A 163 33.51 22.16 4.76
C GLN A 163 32.50 23.31 4.57
N SER A 164 32.96 24.56 4.63
CA SER A 164 32.16 25.75 4.35
C SER A 164 31.57 25.76 2.93
N SER A 165 32.30 25.25 1.94
CA SER A 165 31.84 25.18 0.55
C SER A 165 30.67 24.21 0.34
N LEU A 166 30.40 23.33 1.31
CA LEU A 166 29.32 22.34 1.23
C LEU A 166 28.01 22.81 1.87
N VAL A 167 28.05 23.87 2.70
CA VAL A 167 26.91 24.28 3.54
C VAL A 167 25.68 24.63 2.70
N ASP A 168 25.83 25.48 1.68
CA ASP A 168 24.70 25.93 0.85
C ASP A 168 24.11 24.78 0.03
N SER A 169 24.97 23.91 -0.51
CA SER A 169 24.54 22.73 -1.26
C SER A 169 23.80 21.71 -0.38
N PHE A 170 24.26 21.50 0.86
CA PHE A 170 23.57 20.65 1.81
C PHE A 170 22.21 21.25 2.21
N ASN A 171 22.15 22.56 2.48
CA ASN A 171 20.90 23.25 2.81
C ASN A 171 19.90 23.22 1.66
N MET A 172 20.36 23.39 0.41
CA MET A 172 19.52 23.27 -0.78
C MET A 172 18.93 21.86 -0.90
N LEU A 173 19.74 20.82 -0.72
CA LEU A 173 19.26 19.44 -0.75
C LEU A 173 18.27 19.18 0.38
N ARG A 174 18.57 19.66 1.59
CA ARG A 174 17.67 19.54 2.75
C ARG A 174 16.34 20.22 2.49
N ALA A 175 16.33 21.43 1.93
CA ALA A 175 15.10 22.16 1.63
C ALA A 175 14.21 21.44 0.59
N LYS A 176 14.81 20.66 -0.33
CA LYS A 176 14.03 19.83 -1.27
C LYS A 176 13.41 18.61 -0.60
N LEU A 177 14.16 17.97 0.31
CA LEU A 177 13.69 16.82 1.08
C LEU A 177 12.65 17.23 2.14
N ASP A 178 12.77 18.43 2.69
CA ASP A 178 11.89 19.02 3.69
C ASP A 178 10.63 19.64 3.03
N ASN A 179 9.96 18.84 2.18
CA ASN A 179 8.73 19.22 1.50
C ASN A 179 7.63 18.20 1.80
N GLU A 180 6.91 18.45 2.90
CA GLU A 180 5.86 17.57 3.39
C GLU A 180 4.72 17.33 2.38
N PRO A 181 4.16 18.33 1.66
CA PRO A 181 3.14 18.08 0.65
C PRO A 181 3.60 17.14 -0.47
N LEU A 182 4.83 17.30 -0.98
CA LEU A 182 5.39 16.39 -1.97
C LEU A 182 5.61 14.99 -1.41
N PHE A 183 6.02 14.88 -0.14
CA PHE A 183 6.16 13.59 0.53
C PHE A 183 4.80 12.88 0.67
N GLN A 184 3.75 13.60 1.09
CA GLN A 184 2.40 13.05 1.21
C GLN A 184 1.86 12.57 -0.14
N GLN A 185 2.05 13.35 -1.20
CA GLN A 185 1.69 12.95 -2.57
C GLN A 185 2.45 11.70 -3.01
N TRP A 186 3.77 11.69 -2.84
CA TRP A 186 4.60 10.54 -3.17
C TRP A 186 4.17 9.29 -2.39
N PHE A 187 3.95 9.41 -1.08
CA PHE A 187 3.59 8.30 -0.21
C PHE A 187 2.26 7.68 -0.66
N GLY A 188 1.25 8.50 -0.95
CA GLY A 188 -0.05 8.04 -1.46
C GLY A 188 0.08 7.27 -2.78
N CYS A 189 0.89 7.77 -3.72
CA CYS A 189 1.21 7.04 -4.95
C CYS A 189 1.94 5.71 -4.64
N HIS A 190 2.95 5.73 -3.79
CA HIS A 190 3.76 4.55 -3.49
C HIS A 190 2.94 3.40 -2.87
N VAL A 191 2.04 3.70 -1.93
CA VAL A 191 1.21 2.68 -1.25
C VAL A 191 0.05 2.17 -2.11
N THR A 192 -0.31 2.90 -3.16
CA THR A 192 -1.33 2.51 -4.16
C THR A 192 -0.73 1.90 -5.42
N GLN A 193 0.60 1.78 -5.54
CA GLN A 193 1.20 1.06 -6.67
C GLN A 193 0.70 -0.40 -6.67
N PRO A 194 0.14 -0.91 -7.79
CA PRO A 194 -0.35 -2.27 -7.90
C PRO A 194 0.83 -3.25 -7.87
N LYS A 195 0.62 -4.41 -7.24
CA LYS A 195 1.63 -5.48 -7.15
C LYS A 195 1.83 -6.21 -8.48
N TYR A 196 0.76 -6.29 -9.29
CA TYR A 196 0.73 -6.93 -10.60
C TYR A 196 0.11 -5.97 -11.63
N PRO A 197 0.84 -4.91 -12.04
CA PRO A 197 0.33 -3.90 -12.97
C PRO A 197 -0.12 -4.48 -14.32
N GLU A 198 0.45 -5.61 -14.74
CA GLU A 198 0.11 -6.31 -15.99
C GLU A 198 -1.33 -6.85 -16.02
N LEU A 199 -1.97 -7.02 -14.86
CA LEU A 199 -3.37 -7.45 -14.74
C LEU A 199 -4.36 -6.28 -14.89
N ILE A 200 -3.86 -5.04 -14.92
CA ILE A 200 -4.67 -3.83 -15.15
C ILE A 200 -4.56 -3.50 -16.64
N VAL A 201 -5.51 -4.03 -17.42
CA VAL A 201 -5.51 -3.89 -18.88
C VAL A 201 -6.35 -2.70 -19.30
N GLN A 202 -5.71 -1.75 -20.00
CA GLN A 202 -6.40 -0.60 -20.58
C GLN A 202 -7.34 -1.03 -21.71
N ILE A 203 -8.50 -0.40 -21.77
CA ILE A 203 -9.47 -0.57 -22.85
C ILE A 203 -8.94 0.13 -24.12
N ASP A 204 -9.12 -0.51 -25.28
CA ASP A 204 -8.68 0.05 -26.55
C ASP A 204 -9.37 1.40 -26.87
N ARG A 205 -8.70 2.27 -27.63
CA ARG A 205 -9.20 3.61 -27.98
C ARG A 205 -10.56 3.62 -28.68
N GLY A 206 -10.90 2.57 -29.41
CA GLY A 206 -12.19 2.43 -30.09
C GLY A 206 -13.32 2.16 -29.10
N SER A 207 -13.07 1.29 -28.12
CA SER A 207 -14.02 0.96 -27.05
C SER A 207 -14.10 2.04 -25.97
N ALA A 208 -13.03 2.79 -25.72
CA ALA A 208 -13.02 3.94 -24.80
C ALA A 208 -14.13 4.97 -25.10
N LYS A 209 -14.50 5.16 -26.38
CA LYS A 209 -15.59 6.07 -26.79
C LYS A 209 -16.98 5.62 -26.31
N ARG A 210 -17.15 4.34 -25.97
CA ARG A 210 -18.42 3.74 -25.54
C ARG A 210 -18.58 3.70 -24.02
N VAL A 211 -17.49 3.80 -23.26
CA VAL A 211 -17.46 3.73 -21.79
C VAL A 211 -18.50 4.67 -21.14
N GLY A 212 -18.61 5.91 -21.60
CA GLY A 212 -19.59 6.85 -21.03
C GLY A 212 -21.07 6.45 -21.23
N LYS A 213 -21.37 5.64 -22.26
CA LYS A 213 -22.71 5.04 -22.45
C LYS A 213 -22.86 3.77 -21.62
N GLU A 214 -21.82 2.94 -21.58
CA GLU A 214 -21.78 1.70 -20.81
C GLU A 214 -21.95 1.97 -19.31
N LEU A 215 -21.24 2.96 -18.76
CA LEU A 215 -21.41 3.41 -17.36
C LEU A 215 -22.85 3.82 -17.02
N LYS A 216 -23.60 4.39 -17.96
CA LYS A 216 -25.01 4.77 -17.72
C LYS A 216 -25.95 3.57 -17.70
N LEU A 217 -25.57 2.49 -18.38
CA LEU A 217 -26.35 1.26 -18.49
C LEU A 217 -25.94 0.21 -17.47
N ALA A 218 -24.72 0.31 -16.93
CA ALA A 218 -24.13 -0.57 -15.94
C ALA A 218 -25.07 -0.81 -14.75
N ASP A 219 -25.15 -2.07 -14.34
CA ASP A 219 -25.83 -2.44 -13.11
C ASP A 219 -24.87 -2.33 -11.92
N ILE A 220 -23.59 -2.68 -12.14
CA ILE A 220 -22.54 -2.64 -11.13
C ILE A 220 -21.24 -2.10 -11.73
N VAL A 221 -20.51 -1.33 -10.94
CA VAL A 221 -19.10 -0.98 -11.22
C VAL A 221 -18.27 -1.39 -10.00
N ARG A 222 -17.20 -2.14 -10.21
CA ARG A 222 -16.31 -2.58 -9.12
C ARG A 222 -14.85 -2.24 -9.42
N HIS A 223 -14.03 -2.26 -8.39
CA HIS A 223 -12.57 -2.18 -8.56
C HIS A 223 -12.08 -3.39 -9.33
N ASN A 224 -11.09 -3.18 -10.19
CA ASN A 224 -10.25 -4.28 -10.63
C ASN A 224 -9.54 -4.89 -9.40
N PRO A 225 -9.56 -6.22 -9.19
CA PRO A 225 -8.92 -6.86 -8.03
C PRO A 225 -7.43 -6.54 -7.88
N SER A 226 -6.74 -6.22 -8.98
CA SER A 226 -5.32 -5.85 -8.97
C SER A 226 -5.06 -4.37 -8.75
N SER A 227 -6.09 -3.52 -8.81
CA SER A 227 -5.98 -2.07 -8.57
C SER A 227 -6.04 -1.71 -7.10
N ARG A 228 -5.44 -0.58 -6.73
CA ARG A 228 -5.44 -0.07 -5.35
C ARG A 228 -5.90 1.38 -5.32
N PHE A 229 -6.83 1.65 -4.41
CA PHE A 229 -7.44 2.96 -4.21
C PHE A 229 -7.16 3.44 -2.78
N ALA A 230 -6.79 4.71 -2.65
CA ALA A 230 -6.71 5.41 -1.38
C ALA A 230 -7.04 6.89 -1.60
N TYR A 231 -7.36 7.60 -0.52
CA TYR A 231 -7.51 9.06 -0.58
C TYR A 231 -6.93 9.71 0.67
N MET A 232 -6.63 10.99 0.54
CA MET A 232 -6.16 11.86 1.62
C MET A 232 -7.01 13.12 1.65
N ILE A 233 -7.28 13.63 2.86
CA ILE A 233 -7.96 14.91 3.05
C ILE A 233 -6.88 15.99 3.17
N ASN A 234 -6.98 17.01 2.33
CA ASN A 234 -6.03 18.12 2.30
C ASN A 234 -6.48 19.19 3.31
N SER A 235 -6.44 18.86 4.60
CA SER A 235 -6.70 19.81 5.69
C SER A 235 -5.41 20.49 6.13
N ASP A 236 -5.47 21.78 6.51
CA ASP A 236 -4.34 22.45 7.17
C ASP A 236 -4.00 21.74 8.50
N ILE A 237 -2.93 20.95 8.48
CA ILE A 237 -2.44 20.14 9.62
C ILE A 237 -2.08 21.03 10.84
N THR A 238 -1.86 22.33 10.62
CA THR A 238 -1.56 23.32 11.67
C THR A 238 -2.70 23.55 12.67
N ALA A 239 -3.92 23.08 12.39
CA ALA A 239 -5.05 23.18 13.32
C ALA A 239 -5.22 21.99 14.28
N THR A 240 -4.51 20.87 14.06
CA THR A 240 -4.74 19.60 14.80
C THR A 240 -3.52 19.06 15.55
N SER A 241 -2.46 19.87 15.73
CA SER A 241 -1.37 19.54 16.66
C SER A 241 -1.79 19.74 18.13
N GLY A 242 -2.81 19.01 18.55
CA GLY A 242 -3.28 18.84 19.92
C GLY A 242 -3.63 17.38 20.11
N GLY A 243 -2.76 16.63 20.78
CA GLY A 243 -2.74 15.17 20.82
C GLY A 243 -4.06 14.49 21.16
N GLY A 244 -4.36 13.43 20.41
CA GLY A 244 -5.46 12.51 20.64
C GLY A 244 -6.00 12.01 19.31
N GLY A 245 -6.00 10.69 19.12
CA GLY A 245 -6.57 10.04 17.93
C GLY A 245 -8.10 10.16 17.92
N GLU A 246 -8.60 11.38 17.73
CA GLU A 246 -10.00 11.61 17.42
C GLU A 246 -10.19 11.42 15.92
N THR A 247 -10.85 10.32 15.57
CA THR A 247 -11.48 10.14 14.26
C THR A 247 -12.27 11.40 13.92
N GLN A 248 -11.76 12.20 12.97
CA GLN A 248 -12.54 13.29 12.40
C GLN A 248 -13.89 12.72 11.94
N SER A 249 -14.97 13.25 12.48
CA SER A 249 -16.33 12.90 12.07
C SER A 249 -16.44 13.01 10.55
N ALA A 250 -17.12 12.05 9.91
CA ALA A 250 -17.36 12.07 8.46
C ALA A 250 -18.01 13.39 7.98
N ALA A 251 -18.66 14.15 8.87
CA ALA A 251 -19.24 15.45 8.57
C ALA A 251 -18.22 16.60 8.47
N SER A 252 -17.08 16.55 9.17
CA SER A 252 -16.01 17.57 9.05
C SER A 252 -15.07 17.31 7.88
N ALA A 253 -14.99 16.05 7.44
CA ALA A 253 -14.16 15.64 6.30
C ALA A 253 -14.61 16.23 4.95
N ASN A 254 -15.90 16.55 4.80
CA ASN A 254 -16.46 17.12 3.56
C ASN A 254 -16.20 18.63 3.39
N ALA A 255 -15.45 19.26 4.30
CA ALA A 255 -15.14 20.69 4.25
C ALA A 255 -13.82 21.01 3.52
N TYR A 256 -13.03 19.99 3.17
CA TYR A 256 -11.69 20.14 2.63
C TYR A 256 -11.53 19.45 1.27
N PRO A 257 -10.68 19.98 0.37
CA PRO A 257 -10.27 19.26 -0.83
C PRO A 257 -9.67 17.89 -0.49
N VAL A 258 -9.70 16.97 -1.44
CA VAL A 258 -9.16 15.62 -1.27
C VAL A 258 -8.22 15.27 -2.40
N THR A 259 -7.19 14.48 -2.09
CA THR A 259 -6.32 13.86 -3.08
C THR A 259 -6.70 12.39 -3.22
N LEU A 260 -7.10 11.98 -4.41
CA LEU A 260 -7.33 10.58 -4.78
C LEU A 260 -6.03 9.96 -5.27
N PHE A 261 -5.72 8.76 -4.81
CA PHE A 261 -4.62 7.93 -5.27
C PHE A 261 -5.13 6.64 -5.88
N VAL A 262 -4.80 6.38 -7.15
CA VAL A 262 -5.14 5.14 -7.85
C VAL A 262 -3.96 4.64 -8.64
N ASP A 263 -3.56 3.40 -8.37
CA ASP A 263 -2.52 2.68 -9.12
C ASP A 263 -1.21 3.46 -9.29
N GLY A 264 -0.81 4.23 -8.26
CA GLY A 264 0.41 5.04 -8.27
C GLY A 264 0.26 6.45 -8.85
N ASN A 265 -0.95 6.86 -9.23
CA ASN A 265 -1.26 8.20 -9.71
C ASN A 265 -2.04 9.00 -8.66
N ALA A 266 -1.92 10.33 -8.71
CA ALA A 266 -2.63 11.24 -7.82
C ALA A 266 -3.46 12.26 -8.62
N ALA A 267 -4.63 12.60 -8.10
CA ALA A 267 -5.47 13.69 -8.62
C ALA A 267 -6.18 14.42 -7.47
N GLU A 268 -6.20 15.74 -7.50
CA GLU A 268 -6.87 16.57 -6.51
C GLU A 268 -8.31 16.89 -6.93
N PHE A 269 -9.21 16.92 -5.94
CA PHE A 269 -10.62 17.20 -6.11
C PHE A 269 -11.10 18.20 -5.05
N ASP A 270 -12.08 19.01 -5.44
CA ASP A 270 -12.69 19.99 -4.56
C ASP A 270 -13.47 19.33 -3.40
N ALA A 271 -13.71 20.08 -2.33
CA ALA A 271 -14.43 19.59 -1.15
C ALA A 271 -15.83 19.05 -1.46
N CYS A 272 -16.50 19.57 -2.50
CA CYS A 272 -17.82 19.10 -2.92
C CYS A 272 -17.80 17.65 -3.46
N ASP A 273 -16.65 17.18 -3.94
CA ASP A 273 -16.46 15.84 -4.50
C ASP A 273 -15.99 14.81 -3.45
N ALA A 274 -15.60 15.27 -2.26
CA ALA A 274 -14.99 14.45 -1.21
C ALA A 274 -15.81 13.20 -0.85
N GLN A 275 -17.14 13.32 -0.78
CA GLN A 275 -18.02 12.18 -0.49
C GLN A 275 -17.98 11.12 -1.60
N SER A 276 -17.98 11.54 -2.87
CA SER A 276 -17.90 10.64 -4.03
C SER A 276 -16.53 9.97 -4.11
N ILE A 277 -15.45 10.69 -3.81
CA ILE A 277 -14.09 10.14 -3.77
C ILE A 277 -13.95 9.12 -2.63
N ARG A 278 -14.44 9.44 -1.43
CA ARG A 278 -14.47 8.48 -0.32
C ARG A 278 -15.24 7.22 -0.68
N ARG A 279 -16.38 7.37 -1.35
CA ARG A 279 -17.18 6.23 -1.80
C ARG A 279 -16.46 5.41 -2.86
N LEU A 280 -15.77 6.07 -3.79
CA LEU A 280 -14.99 5.40 -4.83
C LEU A 280 -13.85 4.57 -4.22
N CYS A 281 -13.21 5.03 -3.14
CA CYS A 281 -12.16 4.27 -2.46
C CYS A 281 -12.67 3.10 -1.59
N ASP A 282 -13.98 3.00 -1.38
CA ASP A 282 -14.59 1.85 -0.71
C ASP A 282 -14.58 0.65 -1.68
N PRO A 283 -14.02 -0.52 -1.27
CA PRO A 283 -13.88 -1.68 -2.16
C PRO A 283 -15.22 -2.34 -2.50
N ARG A 284 -16.33 -1.97 -1.84
CA ARG A 284 -17.66 -2.51 -2.16
C ARG A 284 -18.10 -2.04 -3.55
N PRO A 285 -18.67 -2.92 -4.39
CA PRO A 285 -19.17 -2.54 -5.70
C PRO A 285 -20.15 -1.37 -5.64
N ILE A 286 -20.09 -0.48 -6.62
CA ILE A 286 -20.99 0.67 -6.78
C ILE A 286 -22.21 0.19 -7.56
N GLU A 287 -23.36 0.12 -6.87
CA GLU A 287 -24.61 -0.32 -7.47
C GLU A 287 -25.26 0.78 -8.34
N LYS A 288 -26.08 0.36 -9.30
CA LYS A 288 -26.79 1.23 -10.28
C LYS A 288 -27.38 2.52 -9.71
N ARG A 289 -28.02 2.46 -8.55
CA ARG A 289 -28.66 3.65 -7.94
C ARG A 289 -27.62 4.67 -7.51
N GLU A 290 -26.56 4.21 -6.86
CA GLU A 290 -25.46 5.04 -6.38
C GLU A 290 -24.63 5.56 -7.56
N LEU A 291 -24.34 4.70 -8.53
CA LEU A 291 -23.65 5.06 -9.77
C LEU A 291 -24.36 6.21 -10.50
N LYS A 292 -25.69 6.18 -10.61
CA LYS A 292 -26.47 7.28 -11.20
C LYS A 292 -26.28 8.61 -10.46
N SER A 293 -26.17 8.57 -9.13
CA SER A 293 -25.91 9.76 -8.33
C SER A 293 -24.50 10.30 -8.60
N MET A 294 -23.49 9.42 -8.62
CA MET A 294 -22.11 9.80 -8.90
C MET A 294 -21.95 10.37 -10.32
N LEU A 295 -22.62 9.79 -11.32
CA LEU A 295 -22.59 10.24 -12.72
C LEU A 295 -23.30 11.57 -12.98
N SER A 296 -24.06 12.10 -12.00
CA SER A 296 -24.66 13.44 -12.09
C SER A 296 -23.66 14.57 -11.82
N ILE A 297 -22.52 14.24 -11.22
CA ILE A 297 -21.41 15.16 -10.95
C ILE A 297 -20.41 15.02 -12.09
N GLU A 298 -20.13 16.11 -12.82
CA GLU A 298 -19.35 16.03 -14.06
C GLU A 298 -17.90 15.60 -13.82
N SER A 299 -17.23 16.13 -12.78
CA SER A 299 -15.86 15.73 -12.38
C SER A 299 -15.76 14.23 -12.08
N ILE A 300 -16.72 13.70 -11.31
CA ILE A 300 -16.78 12.28 -10.94
C ILE A 300 -17.11 11.40 -12.15
N LYS A 301 -17.99 11.87 -13.04
CA LYS A 301 -18.32 11.17 -14.29
C LYS A 301 -17.11 11.04 -15.20
N GLU A 302 -16.32 12.10 -15.35
CA GLU A 302 -15.07 12.08 -16.13
C GLU A 302 -14.05 11.13 -15.49
N LEU A 303 -13.89 11.19 -14.16
CA LEU A 303 -13.01 10.30 -13.40
C LEU A 303 -13.39 8.82 -13.59
N LEU A 304 -14.66 8.45 -13.39
CA LEU A 304 -15.12 7.07 -13.55
C LEU A 304 -14.87 6.56 -14.97
N ALA A 305 -15.11 7.39 -15.99
CA ALA A 305 -14.83 7.03 -17.37
C ALA A 305 -13.33 6.80 -17.61
N GLN A 306 -12.46 7.66 -17.07
CA GLN A 306 -11.01 7.51 -17.17
C GLN A 306 -10.53 6.24 -16.47
N LEU A 307 -11.01 5.95 -15.27
CA LEU A 307 -10.61 4.76 -14.51
C LEU A 307 -11.06 3.46 -15.16
N VAL A 308 -12.23 3.43 -15.79
CA VAL A 308 -12.66 2.28 -16.61
C VAL A 308 -11.76 2.13 -17.84
N VAL A 309 -11.44 3.22 -18.54
CA VAL A 309 -10.52 3.19 -19.69
C VAL A 309 -9.13 2.70 -19.29
N GLN A 310 -8.64 3.11 -18.12
CA GLN A 310 -7.36 2.68 -17.56
C GLN A 310 -7.37 1.22 -17.09
N GLY A 311 -8.55 0.62 -16.91
CA GLY A 311 -8.72 -0.75 -16.44
C GLY A 311 -8.77 -0.89 -14.91
N SER A 312 -8.73 0.23 -14.16
CA SER A 312 -8.79 0.24 -12.69
C SER A 312 -10.20 -0.02 -12.15
N LEU A 313 -11.22 0.24 -12.97
CA LEU A 313 -12.62 -0.11 -12.71
C LEU A 313 -13.14 -1.06 -13.79
N VAL A 314 -14.00 -1.99 -13.38
CA VAL A 314 -14.66 -2.96 -14.25
C VAL A 314 -16.17 -2.72 -14.20
N ILE A 315 -16.80 -2.71 -15.37
CA ILE A 315 -18.26 -2.59 -15.53
C ILE A 315 -18.86 -4.00 -15.63
N GLU A 316 -19.94 -4.24 -14.89
CA GLU A 316 -20.76 -5.47 -14.93
C GLU A 316 -22.24 -5.16 -15.21
#